data_AF-A0A355H7C9-F1
#
_entry.id   AF-A0A355H7C9-F1
#
_cell.length_a   1.000
_cell.length_b   1.000
_cell.length_c   1.000
_cell.angle_alpha   90.00
_cell.angle_beta   90.00
_cell.angle_gamma   90.00
#
_symmetry.space_group_name_H-M   'P 1'
#
loop_
_entity.id
_entity.type
_entity.pdbx_description
1 polymer ?
#
loop_
_entity_poly.entity_id
_entity_poly.type
_entity_poly.pdbx_seq_one_letter_code
_entity_poly.pdbx_strand_id
1 'polypeptide(L)'
;MSLNPFVHLDLFGSLMVLIAGFGYARPVPVNPQNYRVRNADFYVASAGPLMNLLLGVAAAFLLSYLASNNLSMLAGIPVLELLYLFIFINFNLCLFNLIPLGPLDGNSVFPHFLPADLKIRFQNWNYRYGSQTLIGLVLLSMFLPGFSAFGWITSISRSMINGLL
;
A
#
# COMPACT_ATOMS: atom_id res chain seq x y z
N MET A 1 -1.10 13.90 21.79
CA MET A 1 -0.17 14.41 20.75
C MET A 1 0.45 15.68 21.30
N SER A 2 1.74 15.66 21.59
CA SER A 2 2.47 16.86 22.02
C SER A 2 3.00 17.56 20.78
N LEU A 3 2.75 18.86 20.64
CA LEU A 3 3.25 19.72 19.55
C LEU A 3 4.74 20.05 19.68
N ASN A 4 5.46 19.40 20.61
CA ASN A 4 6.88 19.63 20.81
C ASN A 4 7.71 18.72 19.87
N PRO A 5 8.38 19.30 18.85
CA PRO A 5 9.16 18.54 17.87
C PRO A 5 10.38 17.83 18.49
N PHE A 6 10.87 18.29 19.64
CA PHE A 6 12.00 17.67 20.35
C PHE A 6 11.64 16.34 21.04
N VAL A 7 10.36 16.04 21.25
CA VAL A 7 9.90 14.78 21.87
C VAL A 7 9.88 13.63 20.85
N HIS A 8 9.92 13.97 19.55
CA HIS A 8 9.84 13.01 18.44
C HIS A 8 11.19 12.80 17.73
N LEU A 9 12.22 13.57 18.10
CA LEU A 9 13.58 13.39 17.60
C LEU A 9 14.32 12.41 18.52
N ASP A 10 14.55 11.20 18.02
CA ASP A 10 15.50 10.28 18.65
C ASP A 10 16.92 10.76 18.29
N LEU A 11 17.64 11.33 19.27
CA LEU A 11 18.94 11.98 19.07
C LEU A 11 19.92 11.08 18.29
N PHE A 12 19.87 9.77 18.56
CA PHE A 12 20.66 8.76 17.85
C PHE A 12 20.20 8.54 16.40
N GLY A 13 18.89 8.52 16.16
CA GLY A 13 18.32 8.39 14.81
C GLY A 13 18.67 9.58 13.94
N SER A 14 18.61 10.79 14.50
CA SER A 14 19.00 12.03 13.80
C SER A 14 20.51 12.11 13.55
N LEU A 15 21.35 11.66 14.49
CA LEU A 15 22.81 11.57 14.31
C LEU A 15 23.19 10.55 13.22
N MET A 16 22.48 9.43 13.10
CA MET A 16 22.71 8.46 12.03
C MET A 16 22.37 9.00 10.64
N VAL A 17 21.31 9.82 10.51
CA VAL A 17 21.04 10.53 9.23
C VAL A 17 22.24 11.42 8.85
N LEU A 18 22.82 12.12 9.83
CA LEU A 18 23.93 13.06 9.59
C LEU A 18 25.25 12.34 9.24
N ILE A 19 25.54 11.21 9.89
CA ILE A 19 26.83 10.50 9.73
C ILE A 19 26.77 9.45 8.61
N ALA A 20 25.64 8.77 8.45
CA ALA A 20 25.53 7.61 7.57
C ALA A 20 24.58 7.85 6.38
N GLY A 21 23.81 8.94 6.38
CA GLY A 21 22.79 9.23 5.35
C GLY A 21 21.49 8.43 5.53
N PHE A 22 21.39 7.62 6.59
CA PHE A 22 20.22 6.82 6.93
C PHE A 22 19.96 6.87 8.44
N GLY A 23 18.71 7.09 8.83
CA GLY A 23 18.28 7.11 10.22
C GLY A 23 17.02 6.28 10.43
N TYR A 24 16.83 5.79 11.63
CA TYR A 24 15.64 5.02 11.99
C TYR A 24 14.66 5.91 12.75
N ALA A 25 13.45 6.09 12.21
CA ALA A 25 12.36 6.73 12.93
C ALA A 25 11.78 5.73 13.93
N ARG A 26 11.66 6.13 15.20
CA ARG A 26 11.01 5.31 16.22
C ARG A 26 9.57 5.02 15.76
N PRO A 27 9.17 3.75 15.58
CA PRO A 27 7.83 3.41 15.13
C PRO A 27 6.85 3.89 16.20
N VAL A 28 5.86 4.67 15.80
CA VAL A 28 4.81 5.13 16.72
C VAL A 28 3.87 3.94 16.95
N PRO A 29 3.81 3.38 18.17
CA PRO A 29 2.94 2.24 18.44
C PRO A 29 1.48 2.70 18.33
N VAL A 30 0.73 2.14 17.39
CA VAL A 30 -0.72 2.29 17.36
C VAL A 30 -1.27 1.38 18.45
N ASN A 31 -1.98 1.95 19.43
CA ASN A 31 -2.62 1.16 20.49
C ASN A 31 -4.04 0.75 20.07
N PRO A 32 -4.30 -0.54 19.78
CA PRO A 32 -5.62 -1.02 19.38
C PRO A 32 -6.69 -0.86 20.48
N GLN A 33 -6.27 -0.73 21.75
CA GLN A 33 -7.18 -0.55 22.87
C GLN A 33 -7.86 0.83 22.88
N ASN A 34 -7.42 1.76 22.03
CA ASN A 34 -8.02 3.09 21.93
C ASN A 34 -9.14 3.18 20.87
N TYR A 35 -9.53 2.06 20.24
CA TYR A 35 -10.63 2.06 19.29
C TYR A 35 -11.96 2.24 20.01
N ARG A 36 -12.49 3.47 19.94
CA ARG A 36 -13.81 3.84 20.48
C ARG A 36 -14.97 3.34 19.61
N VAL A 37 -14.69 2.84 18.41
CA VAL A 37 -15.69 2.45 17.41
C VAL A 37 -15.50 0.98 17.04
N ARG A 38 -16.60 0.23 17.01
CA ARG A 38 -16.62 -1.16 16.54
C ARG A 38 -16.14 -1.21 15.08
N ASN A 39 -15.25 -2.15 14.76
CA ASN A 39 -14.62 -2.30 13.44
C ASN A 39 -13.71 -1.14 13.00
N ALA A 40 -13.18 -0.32 13.92
CA ALA A 40 -12.23 0.73 13.57
C ALA A 40 -11.04 0.22 12.74
N ASP A 41 -10.56 -1.00 13.03
CA ASP A 41 -9.52 -1.70 12.27
C ASP A 41 -9.84 -1.82 10.77
N PHE A 42 -11.10 -2.13 10.44
CA PHE A 42 -11.56 -2.25 9.06
C PHE A 42 -11.49 -0.91 8.32
N TYR A 43 -11.98 0.16 8.97
CA TYR A 43 -12.00 1.49 8.35
C TYR A 43 -10.59 2.05 8.15
N VAL A 44 -9.73 1.89 9.16
CA VAL A 44 -8.34 2.35 9.08
C VAL A 44 -7.58 1.57 8.02
N ALA A 45 -7.73 0.25 7.98
CA ALA A 45 -7.04 -0.58 6.98
C ALA A 45 -7.59 -0.36 5.57
N SER A 46 -8.89 -0.17 5.39
CA SER A 46 -9.46 0.09 4.06
C SER A 46 -9.10 1.47 3.51
N ALA A 47 -8.77 2.45 4.35
CA ALA A 47 -8.37 3.79 3.90
C ALA A 47 -7.15 3.77 2.97
N GLY A 48 -6.15 2.92 3.22
CA GLY A 48 -4.97 2.79 2.37
C GLY A 48 -5.30 2.39 0.92
N PRO A 49 -5.87 1.19 0.70
CA PRO A 49 -6.31 0.75 -0.62
C PRO A 49 -7.27 1.73 -1.31
N LEU A 50 -8.23 2.29 -0.56
CA LEU A 50 -9.20 3.24 -1.11
C LEU A 50 -8.54 4.53 -1.60
N MET A 51 -7.56 5.07 -0.88
CA MET A 51 -6.84 6.27 -1.31
C MET A 51 -5.99 5.99 -2.55
N ASN A 52 -5.30 4.85 -2.61
CA ASN A 52 -4.56 4.44 -3.79
C ASN A 52 -5.50 4.28 -5.01
N LEU A 53 -6.67 3.66 -4.83
CA LEU A 53 -7.68 3.57 -5.89
C LEU A 53 -8.14 4.95 -6.36
N LEU A 54 -8.50 5.84 -5.43
CA LEU A 54 -8.97 7.19 -5.73
C LEU A 54 -7.90 7.99 -6.49
N LEU A 55 -6.65 7.97 -6.03
CA LEU A 55 -5.54 8.66 -6.67
C LEU A 55 -5.30 8.14 -8.09
N GLY A 56 -5.33 6.82 -8.29
CA GLY A 56 -5.18 6.22 -9.62
C GLY A 56 -6.33 6.61 -10.56
N VAL A 57 -7.58 6.59 -10.10
CA VAL A 57 -8.74 6.99 -10.91
C VAL A 57 -8.70 8.48 -11.26
N ALA A 58 -8.40 9.34 -10.28
CA ALA A 58 -8.29 10.79 -10.51
C ALA A 58 -7.15 11.12 -11.51
N ALA A 59 -6.01 10.45 -11.39
CA ALA A 59 -4.91 10.61 -12.33
C ALA A 59 -5.23 10.06 -13.72
N ALA A 60 -6.03 9.00 -13.84
CA ALA A 60 -6.48 8.49 -15.14
C ALA A 60 -7.37 9.52 -15.87
N PHE A 61 -8.32 10.13 -15.18
CA PHE A 61 -9.12 11.22 -15.76
C PHE A 61 -8.25 12.42 -16.19
N LEU A 62 -7.27 12.78 -15.37
CA LEU A 62 -6.31 13.83 -15.71
C LEU A 62 -5.49 13.46 -16.95
N LEU A 63 -5.04 12.21 -17.06
CA LEU A 63 -4.30 11.71 -18.22
C LEU A 63 -5.16 11.80 -19.49
N SER A 64 -6.40 11.30 -19.47
CA SER A 64 -7.31 11.36 -20.62
C SER A 64 -7.60 12.82 -21.04
N TYR A 65 -7.75 13.71 -20.06
CA TYR A 65 -7.91 15.14 -20.32
C TYR A 65 -6.67 15.75 -20.98
N LEU A 66 -5.47 15.51 -20.46
CA LEU A 66 -4.24 16.06 -21.05
C LEU A 66 -3.93 15.46 -22.42
N ALA A 67 -4.18 14.16 -22.60
CA ALA A 67 -3.99 13.47 -23.87
C ALA A 67 -4.92 14.02 -24.97
N SER A 68 -6.20 14.26 -24.66
CA SER A 68 -7.17 14.85 -25.61
C SER A 68 -6.83 16.28 -26.02
N ASN A 69 -6.09 17.02 -25.17
CA ASN A 69 -5.59 18.36 -25.48
C ASN A 69 -4.18 18.37 -26.12
N ASN A 70 -3.63 17.21 -26.50
CA ASN A 70 -2.27 17.06 -27.04
C ASN A 70 -1.16 17.62 -26.13
N LEU A 71 -1.40 17.67 -24.81
CA LEU A 71 -0.44 18.13 -23.81
C LEU A 71 0.44 16.97 -23.33
N SER A 72 1.34 16.52 -24.21
CA SER A 72 2.24 15.39 -23.92
C SER A 72 3.46 15.78 -23.09
N MET A 73 3.91 17.03 -23.21
CA MET A 73 5.09 17.56 -22.54
C MET A 73 4.77 18.85 -21.79
N LEU A 74 5.33 18.99 -20.57
CA LEU A 74 5.28 20.23 -19.79
C LEU A 74 6.68 20.54 -19.30
N ALA A 75 7.22 21.70 -19.68
CA ALA A 75 8.58 22.13 -19.32
C ALA A 75 9.67 21.07 -19.61
N GLY A 76 9.54 20.33 -20.72
CA GLY A 76 10.48 19.26 -21.13
C GLY A 76 10.29 17.91 -20.42
N ILE A 77 9.29 17.78 -19.55
CA ILE A 77 8.97 16.53 -18.84
C ILE A 77 7.85 15.78 -19.59
N PRO A 78 7.98 14.47 -19.84
CA PRO A 78 6.93 13.65 -20.45
C PRO A 78 5.81 13.37 -19.42
N VAL A 79 4.86 14.29 -19.31
CA VAL A 79 3.82 14.25 -18.26
C VAL A 79 2.89 13.05 -18.41
N LEU A 80 2.57 12.65 -19.63
CA LEU A 80 1.67 11.50 -19.86
C LEU A 80 2.30 10.18 -19.38
N GLU A 81 3.59 9.97 -19.63
CA GLU A 81 4.30 8.77 -19.16
C GLU A 81 4.42 8.76 -17.62
N LEU A 82 4.71 9.92 -17.03
CA LEU A 82 4.78 10.07 -15.58
C LEU A 82 3.42 9.79 -14.92
N LEU A 83 2.34 10.36 -15.47
CA LEU A 83 0.97 10.10 -14.99
C LEU A 83 0.59 8.63 -15.18
N TYR A 84 0.93 8.02 -16.31
CA TYR A 84 0.68 6.60 -16.54
C TYR A 84 1.38 5.74 -15.49
N LEU A 85 2.66 6.01 -15.21
CA LEU A 85 3.41 5.34 -14.16
C LEU A 85 2.78 5.55 -12.78
N PHE A 86 2.35 6.78 -12.48
CA PHE A 86 1.67 7.11 -11.23
C PHE A 86 0.37 6.31 -11.05
N ILE A 87 -0.48 6.25 -12.08
CA ILE A 87 -1.72 5.45 -12.07
C ILE A 87 -1.38 3.98 -11.86
N PHE A 88 -0.41 3.45 -12.61
CA PHE A 88 0.03 2.07 -12.51
C PHE A 88 0.50 1.71 -11.10
N ILE A 89 1.36 2.54 -10.48
CA ILE A 89 1.84 2.31 -9.11
C ILE A 89 0.67 2.32 -8.12
N ASN A 90 -0.22 3.31 -8.19
CA ASN A 90 -1.37 3.41 -7.28
C ASN A 90 -2.31 2.20 -7.38
N PHE A 91 -2.64 1.73 -8.58
CA PHE A 91 -3.46 0.54 -8.73
C PHE A 91 -2.76 -0.74 -8.25
N ASN A 92 -1.45 -0.89 -8.51
CA ASN A 92 -0.69 -2.01 -7.96
C ASN A 92 -0.66 -1.97 -6.42
N LEU A 93 -0.44 -0.81 -5.81
CA LEU A 93 -0.44 -0.64 -4.35
C LEU A 93 -1.83 -0.90 -3.74
N CYS A 94 -2.90 -0.45 -4.40
CA CYS A 94 -4.27 -0.75 -3.98
C CYS A 94 -4.50 -2.26 -3.90
N LEU A 95 -4.23 -2.98 -5.00
CA LEU A 95 -4.43 -4.42 -5.09
C LEU A 95 -3.49 -5.20 -4.17
N PHE A 96 -2.23 -4.77 -4.03
CA PHE A 96 -1.27 -5.39 -3.14
C PHE A 96 -1.69 -5.24 -1.68
N ASN A 97 -2.16 -4.06 -1.26
CA ASN A 97 -2.64 -3.86 0.10
C ASN A 97 -3.93 -4.62 0.41
N LEU A 98 -4.68 -5.12 -0.58
CA LEU A 98 -5.87 -5.96 -0.35
C LEU A 98 -5.54 -7.43 -0.09
N ILE A 99 -4.29 -7.86 -0.26
CA ILE A 99 -3.88 -9.24 0.01
C ILE A 99 -4.04 -9.53 1.52
N PRO A 100 -4.71 -10.63 1.90
CA PRO A 100 -5.01 -10.94 3.30
C PRO A 100 -3.80 -11.57 4.03
N LEU A 101 -2.64 -10.91 4.02
CA LEU A 101 -1.40 -11.40 4.66
C LEU A 101 -0.80 -10.35 5.59
N GLY A 102 -0.43 -10.82 6.78
CA GLY A 102 0.30 -10.12 7.86
C GLY A 102 0.41 -8.59 7.76
N PRO A 103 1.51 -8.07 7.18
CA PRO A 103 1.85 -6.64 7.22
C PRO A 103 0.99 -5.77 6.29
N LEU A 104 0.11 -6.37 5.47
CA LEU A 104 -0.73 -5.67 4.51
C LEU A 104 -2.10 -5.35 5.10
N ASP A 105 -2.71 -4.27 4.65
CA ASP A 105 -4.00 -3.79 5.13
C ASP A 105 -5.12 -4.85 5.00
N GLY A 106 -5.03 -5.71 3.98
CA GLY A 106 -5.95 -6.79 3.70
C GLY A 106 -6.09 -7.80 4.84
N ASN A 107 -5.07 -7.96 5.69
CA ASN A 107 -5.15 -8.78 6.90
C ASN A 107 -6.23 -8.26 7.87
N SER A 108 -6.41 -6.94 7.97
CA SER A 108 -7.42 -6.34 8.82
C SER A 108 -8.78 -6.24 8.11
N VAL A 109 -8.80 -6.14 6.78
CA VAL A 109 -10.03 -6.04 5.98
C VAL A 109 -10.73 -7.40 5.84
N PHE A 110 -10.02 -8.42 5.38
CA PHE A 110 -10.58 -9.74 5.04
C PHE A 110 -11.35 -10.46 6.17
N PRO A 111 -10.90 -10.46 7.44
CA PRO A 111 -11.58 -11.19 8.51
C PRO A 111 -12.97 -10.66 8.84
N HIS A 112 -13.32 -9.44 8.41
CA HIS A 112 -14.64 -8.87 8.61
C HIS A 112 -15.71 -9.53 7.73
N PHE A 113 -15.31 -10.22 6.66
CA PHE A 113 -16.19 -10.99 5.79
C PHE A 113 -16.33 -12.46 6.22
N LEU A 114 -15.59 -12.89 7.25
CA LEU A 114 -15.60 -14.26 7.74
C LEU A 114 -16.58 -14.45 8.93
N PRO A 115 -17.20 -15.63 9.06
CA PRO A 115 -17.85 -16.05 10.31
C PRO A 115 -16.89 -15.99 11.51
N ALA A 116 -17.43 -15.80 12.72
CA ALA A 116 -16.65 -15.58 13.93
C ALA A 116 -15.56 -16.64 14.18
N ASP A 117 -15.87 -17.92 13.98
CA ASP A 117 -14.93 -19.02 14.20
C ASP A 117 -13.76 -18.98 13.20
N LEU A 118 -14.06 -18.68 11.94
CA LEU A 118 -13.03 -18.58 10.89
C LEU A 118 -12.19 -17.32 11.05
N LYS A 119 -12.79 -16.20 11.48
CA LYS A 119 -12.09 -14.97 11.79
C LYS A 119 -10.98 -15.20 12.83
N ILE A 120 -11.31 -15.86 13.95
CA ILE A 120 -10.34 -16.13 15.02
C ILE A 120 -9.21 -17.04 14.51
N ARG A 121 -9.54 -18.12 13.79
CA ARG A 121 -8.55 -19.04 13.22
C ARG A 121 -7.62 -18.35 12.23
N PHE A 122 -8.18 -17.52 11.35
CA PHE A 122 -7.41 -16.74 10.38
C PHE A 122 -6.49 -15.74 11.08
N GLN A 123 -6.99 -14.96 12.04
CA GLN A 123 -6.18 -13.95 12.76
C GLN A 123 -5.03 -14.60 13.53
N ASN A 124 -5.27 -15.72 14.21
CA ASN A 124 -4.23 -16.46 14.93
C ASN A 124 -3.14 -16.99 13.99
N TRP A 125 -3.53 -17.51 12.83
CA TRP A 125 -2.59 -17.96 11.82
C TRP A 125 -1.80 -16.80 11.21
N ASN A 126 -2.48 -15.70 10.84
CA ASN A 126 -1.86 -14.57 10.16
C ASN A 126 -0.91 -13.79 11.08
N TYR A 127 -1.23 -13.69 12.38
CA TYR A 127 -0.35 -13.11 13.38
C TYR A 127 0.99 -13.87 13.48
N ARG A 128 0.95 -15.21 13.36
CA ARG A 128 2.14 -16.06 13.50
C ARG A 128 2.93 -16.24 12.20
N TYR A 129 2.23 -16.42 11.09
CA TYR A 129 2.83 -16.85 9.82
C TYR A 129 2.63 -15.86 8.67
N GLY A 130 1.83 -14.80 8.84
CA GLY A 130 1.45 -13.90 7.75
C GLY A 130 2.63 -13.20 7.08
N SER A 131 3.51 -12.59 7.89
CA SER A 131 4.72 -11.92 7.38
C SER A 131 5.67 -12.90 6.69
N GLN A 132 5.89 -14.08 7.28
CA GLN A 132 6.75 -15.13 6.72
C GLN A 132 6.18 -15.67 5.40
N THR A 133 4.86 -15.80 5.31
CA THR A 133 4.17 -16.24 4.09
C THR A 133 4.34 -15.21 2.98
N LEU A 134 4.17 -13.92 3.28
CA LEU A 134 4.37 -12.86 2.29
C LEU A 134 5.82 -12.83 1.78
N ILE A 135 6.80 -12.86 2.69
CA ILE A 135 8.23 -12.91 2.34
C ILE A 135 8.52 -14.17 1.50
N GLY A 136 8.00 -15.32 1.91
CA GLY A 136 8.14 -16.57 1.16
C GLY A 136 7.60 -16.47 -0.26
N LEU A 137 6.43 -15.87 -0.46
CA LEU A 137 5.84 -15.64 -1.78
C LEU A 137 6.68 -14.68 -2.64
N VAL A 138 7.22 -13.61 -2.06
CA VAL A 138 8.12 -12.68 -2.75
C VAL A 138 9.40 -13.38 -3.19
N LEU A 139 10.06 -14.09 -2.28
CA LEU A 139 11.29 -14.82 -2.60
C LEU A 139 11.03 -15.90 -3.65
N LEU A 140 9.93 -16.65 -3.52
CA LEU A 140 9.53 -17.65 -4.51
C LEU A 140 9.35 -17.02 -5.89
N SER A 141 8.74 -15.84 -5.97
CA SER A 141 8.56 -15.11 -7.23
C SER A 141 9.86 -14.59 -7.84
N MET A 142 10.90 -14.37 -7.03
CA MET A 142 12.21 -13.89 -7.48
C MET A 142 13.11 -15.05 -7.93
N PHE A 143 13.06 -16.19 -7.23
CA PHE A 143 13.98 -17.31 -7.44
C PHE A 143 13.46 -18.39 -8.39
N LEU A 144 12.14 -18.48 -8.63
CA LEU A 144 11.57 -19.43 -9.61
C LEU A 144 11.26 -18.72 -10.93
N PRO A 145 12.07 -18.91 -11.99
CA PRO A 145 11.79 -18.32 -13.29
C PRO A 145 10.42 -18.76 -13.82
N GLY A 146 9.58 -17.79 -14.21
CA GLY A 146 8.23 -18.05 -14.72
C GLY A 146 7.13 -18.14 -13.66
N PHE A 147 7.47 -18.18 -12.36
CA PHE A 147 6.48 -18.08 -11.29
C PHE A 147 6.40 -16.64 -10.79
N SER A 148 5.24 -16.00 -10.95
CA SER A 148 4.99 -14.66 -10.43
C SER A 148 3.78 -14.67 -9.48
N ALA A 149 4.03 -14.78 -8.17
CA ALA A 149 2.98 -14.77 -7.15
C ALA A 149 2.02 -13.57 -7.26
N PHE A 150 2.54 -12.44 -7.74
CA PHE A 150 1.83 -11.17 -7.88
C PHE A 150 1.62 -10.73 -9.34
N GLY A 151 1.89 -11.60 -10.33
CA GLY A 151 1.73 -11.23 -11.74
C GLY A 151 0.31 -10.82 -12.11
N TRP A 152 -0.68 -11.45 -11.47
CA TRP A 152 -2.10 -11.11 -11.59
C TRP A 152 -2.43 -9.68 -11.15
N ILE A 153 -1.65 -9.10 -10.23
CA ILE A 153 -1.85 -7.71 -9.81
C ILE A 153 -1.58 -6.78 -10.98
N THR A 154 -0.47 -7.01 -11.67
CA THR A 154 -0.06 -6.18 -12.81
C THR A 154 -1.03 -6.33 -13.98
N SER A 155 -1.60 -7.52 -14.20
CA SER A 155 -2.58 -7.73 -15.27
C SER A 155 -3.91 -7.04 -14.96
N ILE A 156 -4.42 -7.17 -13.73
CA ILE A 156 -5.63 -6.45 -13.30
C ILE A 156 -5.40 -4.94 -13.36
N SER A 157 -4.28 -4.45 -12.84
CA SER A 157 -3.93 -3.03 -12.89
C SER A 157 -3.94 -2.48 -14.32
N ARG A 158 -3.32 -3.19 -15.29
CA ARG A 158 -3.36 -2.82 -16.71
C ARG A 158 -4.78 -2.83 -17.26
N SER A 159 -5.58 -3.85 -16.92
CA SER A 159 -6.99 -3.92 -17.33
C SER A 159 -7.81 -2.75 -16.78
N MET A 160 -7.57 -2.32 -15.54
CA MET A 160 -8.24 -1.18 -14.93
C MET A 160 -7.85 0.12 -15.66
N ILE A 161 -6.57 0.31 -15.99
CA ILE A 161 -6.10 1.48 -16.73
C ILE A 161 -6.76 1.53 -18.11
N ASN A 162 -6.70 0.43 -18.86
CA ASN A 162 -7.29 0.34 -20.19
C ASN A 162 -8.81 0.51 -20.20
N GLY A 163 -9.50 0.22 -19.09
CA GLY A 163 -10.93 0.46 -18.95
C GLY A 163 -11.30 1.91 -18.62
N LEU A 164 -10.33 2.71 -18.16
CA LEU A 164 -10.53 4.11 -17.76
C LEU A 164 -10.06 5.12 -18.83
N LEU A 165 -9.08 4.73 -19.66
CA LEU A 165 -8.58 5.52 -20.78
C LEU A 165 -9.41 5.25 -22.04
#